data_AF-A0A2S9GDR4-F1
#
_entry.id   AF-A0A2S9GDR4-F1
#
_cell.length_a   1.000
_cell.length_b   1.000
_cell.length_c   1.000
_cell.angle_alpha   90.00
_cell.angle_beta   90.00
_cell.angle_gamma   90.00
#
_symmetry.space_group_name_H-M   'P 1'
#
loop_
_entity.id
_entity.type
_entity.pdbx_description
1 polymer ?
#
loop_
_entity_poly.entity_id
_entity_poly.type
_entity_poly.pdbx_seq_one_letter_code
_entity_poly.pdbx_strand_id
1 'polypeptide(L)'
;EPKNTAKAVVFPDQEDSLWELDPKTGQYYLHHFYKHQPDLNIPNPKVQEEISRTLGFWLQLGVSGFRVDAVPFLFADDGAPGDPG
;
A
#
# COMPACT_ATOMS: atom_id res chain seq x y z
N GLU A 1 7.06 15.29 -9.10
CA GLU A 1 7.94 14.20 -8.70
C GLU A 1 7.99 14.18 -7.17
N PRO A 2 7.78 13.01 -6.54
CA PRO A 2 7.82 12.88 -5.09
C PRO A 2 9.23 13.08 -4.53
N LYS A 3 9.33 13.22 -3.20
CA LYS A 3 10.64 13.34 -2.52
C LYS A 3 11.46 12.07 -2.76
N ASN A 4 12.79 12.21 -2.75
CA ASN A 4 13.69 11.05 -2.81
C ASN A 4 13.48 10.15 -1.58
N THR A 5 13.11 8.90 -1.82
CA THR A 5 12.80 7.88 -0.80
C THR A 5 13.73 6.67 -0.86
N ALA A 6 14.85 6.76 -1.57
CA ALA A 6 15.78 5.64 -1.80
C ALA A 6 16.33 4.99 -0.52
N LYS A 7 16.39 5.73 0.60
CA LYS A 7 16.84 5.20 1.89
C LYS A 7 15.73 4.49 2.69
N ALA A 8 14.48 4.60 2.26
CA ALA A 8 13.31 4.09 2.96
C ALA A 8 12.77 2.79 2.34
N VAL A 9 13.31 2.37 1.19
CA VAL A 9 12.91 1.11 0.53
C VAL A 9 13.26 -0.09 1.40
N VAL A 10 12.36 -1.08 1.42
CA VAL A 10 12.55 -2.33 2.17
C VAL A 10 13.58 -3.25 1.49
N PHE A 11 13.66 -3.20 0.15
CA PHE A 11 14.54 -4.04 -0.68
C PHE A 11 15.48 -3.18 -1.54
N PRO A 12 16.56 -2.63 -0.97
CA PRO A 12 17.45 -1.68 -1.67
C PRO A 12 18.26 -2.30 -2.81
N ASP A 13 18.30 -3.62 -2.92
CA ASP A 13 18.89 -4.34 -4.05
C ASP A 13 17.93 -4.48 -5.24
N GLN A 14 16.64 -4.18 -5.04
CA GLN A 14 15.58 -4.36 -6.04
C GLN A 14 14.86 -3.07 -6.42
N GLU A 15 14.73 -2.13 -5.48
CA GLU A 15 13.99 -0.87 -5.66
C GLU A 15 14.86 0.31 -5.21
N ASP A 16 14.73 1.45 -5.89
CA ASP A 16 15.48 2.69 -5.62
C ASP A 16 14.60 3.84 -5.12
N SER A 17 13.29 3.61 -5.01
CA SER A 17 12.27 4.58 -4.59
C SER A 17 11.06 3.85 -4.02
N LEU A 18 10.30 4.52 -3.14
CA LEU A 18 8.95 4.10 -2.72
C LEU A 18 7.86 4.57 -3.70
N TRP A 19 8.24 5.38 -4.68
CA TRP A 19 7.34 5.96 -5.66
C TRP A 19 7.71 5.54 -7.07
N GLU A 20 6.72 5.07 -7.81
CA GLU A 20 6.85 4.71 -9.22
C GLU A 20 5.86 5.52 -10.07
N LEU A 21 6.31 5.99 -11.24
CA LEU A 21 5.45 6.69 -12.20
C LEU A 21 4.68 5.66 -13.03
N ASP A 22 3.35 5.70 -12.99
CA ASP A 22 2.54 4.95 -13.96
C ASP A 22 2.42 5.74 -15.27
N PRO A 23 2.98 5.24 -16.39
CA PRO A 23 2.93 5.94 -17.67
C PRO A 23 1.52 6.08 -18.25
N LYS A 24 0.56 5.24 -17.82
CA LYS A 24 -0.82 5.28 -18.34
C LYS A 24 -1.62 6.44 -17.75
N THR A 25 -1.44 6.71 -16.47
CA THR A 25 -2.12 7.79 -15.75
C THR A 25 -1.29 9.07 -15.69
N GLY A 26 0.04 8.97 -15.87
CA GLY A 26 0.97 10.07 -15.66
C GLY A 26 1.11 10.47 -14.18
N GLN A 27 0.73 9.58 -13.26
CA GLN A 27 0.71 9.81 -11.82
C GLN A 27 1.69 8.87 -11.12
N TYR A 28 2.25 9.35 -10.01
CA TYR A 28 3.07 8.51 -9.13
C TYR A 28 2.18 7.75 -8.15
N TYR A 29 2.52 6.50 -7.87
CA TYR A 29 1.89 5.69 -6.83
C TYR A 29 2.94 5.21 -5.82
N LEU A 30 2.48 4.94 -4.61
CA LEU A 30 3.31 4.46 -3.50
C LEU A 30 3.41 2.93 -3.52
N HIS A 31 4.60 2.39 -3.22
CA HIS A 31 4.84 0.99 -2.94
C HIS A 31 5.93 0.84 -1.87
N HIS A 32 5.63 0.16 -0.76
CA HIS A 32 6.62 -0.12 0.29
C HIS A 32 7.58 -1.25 -0.03
N PHE A 33 7.11 -2.19 -0.84
CA PHE A 33 7.88 -3.36 -1.27
C PHE A 33 8.25 -3.16 -2.74
N TYR A 34 7.81 -4.07 -3.60
CA TYR A 34 8.11 -3.99 -5.01
C TYR A 34 7.14 -3.07 -5.76
N LYS A 35 7.59 -2.42 -6.83
CA LYS A 35 6.73 -1.54 -7.65
C LYS A 35 5.49 -2.23 -8.23
N HIS A 36 5.55 -3.54 -8.47
CA HIS A 36 4.39 -4.31 -8.92
C HIS A 36 3.37 -4.62 -7.80
N GLN A 37 3.65 -4.21 -6.56
CA GLN A 37 2.80 -4.32 -5.37
C GLN A 37 2.43 -2.91 -4.88
N PRO A 38 1.57 -2.18 -5.62
CA PRO A 38 1.15 -0.85 -5.21
C PRO A 38 0.39 -0.91 -3.89
N ASP A 39 0.63 0.06 -3.01
CA ASP A 39 -0.04 0.12 -1.72
C ASP A 39 -1.49 0.55 -1.87
N LEU A 40 -2.34 -0.04 -1.05
CA LEU A 40 -3.73 0.39 -0.93
C LEU A 40 -3.80 1.66 -0.08
N ASN A 41 -4.66 2.60 -0.49
CA ASN A 41 -5.04 3.74 0.33
C ASN A 41 -6.01 3.29 1.44
N ILE A 42 -5.48 2.70 2.53
CA ILE A 42 -6.26 2.14 3.64
C ILE A 42 -7.19 3.15 4.34
N PRO A 43 -6.83 4.43 4.52
CA PRO A 43 -7.76 5.43 5.07
C PRO A 43 -9.04 5.63 4.25
N ASN A 44 -9.06 5.26 2.96
CA ASN A 44 -10.25 5.37 2.13
C ASN A 44 -11.34 4.38 2.59
N PRO A 45 -12.55 4.85 2.99
CA PRO A 45 -13.62 3.98 3.47
C PRO A 45 -14.01 2.87 2.50
N LYS A 46 -13.92 3.12 1.18
CA LYS A 46 -14.22 2.10 0.16
C LYS A 46 -13.22 0.95 0.16
N VAL A 47 -11.95 1.24 0.45
CA VAL A 47 -10.91 0.22 0.58
C VAL A 47 -11.16 -0.62 1.83
N GLN A 48 -11.53 0.00 2.95
CA GLN A 48 -11.85 -0.70 4.20
C GLN A 48 -13.08 -1.62 4.05
N GLU A 49 -14.09 -1.16 3.30
CA GLU A 49 -15.27 -1.96 2.98
C GLU A 49 -14.89 -3.21 2.17
N GLU A 50 -14.07 -3.07 1.14
CA GLU A 50 -13.64 -4.20 0.31
C GLU A 50 -12.73 -5.17 1.08
N ILE A 51 -11.85 -4.68 1.97
CA ILE A 51 -11.08 -5.53 2.89
C ILE A 51 -12.04 -6.33 3.78
N SER A 52 -13.03 -5.66 4.39
CA SER A 52 -14.02 -6.30 5.28
C SER A 52 -14.85 -7.35 4.53
N ARG A 53 -15.30 -7.05 3.32
CA ARG A 53 -16.02 -7.99 2.44
C ARG A 53 -15.17 -9.21 2.12
N THR A 54 -13.89 -9.00 1.78
CA THR A 54 -12.96 -10.08 1.46
C THR A 54 -12.75 -11.01 2.67
N LEU A 55 -12.54 -10.44 3.87
CA LEU A 55 -12.45 -11.22 5.10
C LEU A 55 -13.75 -12.00 5.37
N GLY A 56 -14.91 -11.34 5.21
CA GLY A 56 -16.23 -11.95 5.39
C GLY A 56 -16.48 -13.13 4.45
N PHE A 57 -16.07 -13.03 3.18
CA PHE A 57 -16.15 -14.13 2.22
C PHE A 57 -15.39 -15.37 2.70
N TRP A 58 -14.15 -15.21 3.16
CA TRP A 58 -13.34 -16.33 3.65
C TRP A 58 -13.88 -16.94 4.95
N LEU A 59 -14.41 -16.11 5.85
CA LEU A 59 -15.08 -16.60 7.06
C LEU A 59 -16.33 -17.43 6.74
N GLN A 60 -17.12 -17.05 5.74
CA GLN A 60 -18.27 -17.83 5.28
C GLN A 60 -17.89 -19.20 4.73
N LEU A 61 -16.68 -19.33 4.16
CA LEU A 61 -16.13 -20.61 3.70
C LEU A 61 -15.55 -21.48 4.82
N GLY A 62 -15.56 -21.01 6.06
CA GLY A 62 -15.11 -21.77 7.24
C GLY A 62 -13.65 -21.54 7.65
N VAL A 63 -12.96 -20.54 7.08
CA VAL A 63 -11.63 -20.13 7.57
C VAL A 63 -11.75 -19.66 9.02
N SER A 64 -10.87 -20.16 9.90
CA SER A 64 -10.95 -19.90 11.34
C SER A 64 -10.13 -18.71 11.84
N GLY A 65 -9.32 -18.08 10.97
CA GLY A 65 -8.50 -16.94 11.33
C GLY A 65 -7.57 -16.50 10.20
N PHE A 66 -6.91 -15.35 10.40
CA PHE A 66 -6.04 -14.74 9.41
C PHE A 66 -4.69 -14.37 10.00
N ARG A 67 -3.63 -14.52 9.20
CA ARG A 67 -2.39 -13.77 9.39
C ARG A 67 -2.56 -12.43 8.68
N VAL A 68 -2.42 -11.34 9.43
CA VAL A 68 -2.34 -10.00 8.84
C VAL A 68 -0.87 -9.70 8.61
N ASP A 69 -0.47 -9.63 7.34
CA ASP A 69 0.91 -9.35 6.94
C ASP A 69 1.11 -7.85 6.71
N ALA A 70 2.36 -7.39 6.77
CA ALA A 70 2.74 -6.00 6.50
C ALA A 70 2.03 -4.92 7.35
N VAL A 71 1.49 -5.29 8.53
CA VAL A 71 0.74 -4.38 9.43
C VAL A 71 1.40 -3.03 9.67
N PRO A 72 2.74 -2.93 9.89
CA PRO A 72 3.39 -1.63 10.10
C PRO A 72 3.20 -0.65 8.94
N PHE A 73 3.03 -1.14 7.70
CA PHE A 73 2.88 -0.33 6.49
C PHE A 73 1.43 0.04 6.17
N LEU A 74 0.45 -0.51 6.91
CA LEU A 74 -0.97 -0.18 6.73
C LEU A 74 -1.34 1.23 7.24
N PHE A 75 -0.53 1.77 8.15
CA PHE A 75 -0.75 3.04 8.84
C PHE A 75 0.47 3.95 8.78
N ALA A 76 1.35 3.72 7.82
CA ALA A 76 2.58 4.46 7.73
C ALA A 76 2.28 5.90 7.22
N ASP A 77 2.78 6.89 7.96
CA ASP A 77 2.62 8.32 7.67
C ASP A 77 3.67 8.74 6.63
N ASP A 78 3.59 8.19 5.42
CA ASP A 78 4.70 8.25 4.46
C ASP A 78 4.72 9.54 3.62
N GLY A 79 4.23 10.64 4.18
CA GLY A 79 4.42 11.98 3.65
C GLY A 79 4.04 12.13 2.16
N ALA A 80 2.98 11.45 1.72
CA ALA A 80 2.41 11.64 0.39
C ALA A 80 2.03 13.11 0.21
N PRO A 81 2.59 13.83 -0.79
CA PRO A 81 2.15 15.18 -1.10
C PRO A 81 0.69 15.13 -1.58
N GLY A 82 -0.25 15.47 -0.69
CA GLY A 82 -1.67 15.49 -1.03
C GLY A 82 -2.67 15.22 0.11
N ASP A 83 -2.24 14.84 1.31
CA ASP A 83 -3.14 14.74 2.48
C ASP A 83 -3.08 16.03 3.32
N PRO A 84 -4.18 16.82 3.42
CA PRO A 84 -4.22 18.01 4.22
C PRO A 84 -4.51 17.62 5.67
N GLY A 85 -3.45 17.66 6.49
CA GLY A 85 -3.60 18.42 7.73
C GLY A 85 -3.83 19.89 7.41
#